data_AF-A0A7T3FXT4-F1
#
_entry.id   AF-A0A7T3FXT4-F1
#
_cell.length_a   1.000
_cell.length_b   1.000
_cell.length_c   1.000
_cell.angle_alpha   90.00
_cell.angle_beta   90.00
_cell.angle_gamma   90.00
#
_symmetry.space_group_name_H-M   'P 1'
#
loop_
_entity.id
_entity.type
_entity.pdbx_description
1 polymer ?
#
loop_
_entity_poly.entity_id
_entity_poly.type
_entity_poly.pdbx_seq_one_letter_code
_entity_poly.pdbx_strand_id
1 'polypeptide(L)'
;MAVDGGLLAVDLLLVAFAGGAVGAAVGGYAAYGLAGLVITVGEIARVTSGAGGTPLVAGSTDLGTAGVTGLVGYGPVLGPHVAFAGAAAAAAYAGRKGHLDTDFPYHEAKHLAAPLGPRPGALAVGGVFGVLGYWLAQLSLRLGLPWDPVAASVVASALLHRAVFGYPLLGRLDTDLLDMSPYRDGDRRMAADGDGAQSLAGRYVVEPWLPYQSEWLSVGVLGLVVGVFGGFLAVATGSYFLAFGIAATGLLFLTAGVDRFPVTHHMALPAGIAALALPSAGPTVAVLVGGAFGVLAGLVGELAQRVLYAHADTHLDPPAVAIVVTTLLVALLDLAGVFQQTAVPTIGLV
;
A
#
# COMPACT_ATOMS: atom_id res chain seq x y z
N MET A 1 -10.28 8.22 -6.49
CA MET A 1 -9.21 7.99 -7.48
C MET A 1 -8.08 8.98 -7.22
N ALA A 2 -6.83 8.66 -7.58
CA ALA A 2 -5.75 9.65 -7.62
C ALA A 2 -6.05 10.74 -8.65
N VAL A 3 -5.60 11.96 -8.39
CA VAL A 3 -5.88 13.15 -9.21
C VAL A 3 -4.86 13.27 -10.34
N ASP A 4 -5.27 13.52 -11.59
CA ASP A 4 -4.31 13.87 -12.66
C ASP A 4 -3.78 15.28 -12.41
N GLY A 5 -2.50 15.36 -12.05
CA GLY A 5 -1.83 16.61 -11.71
C GLY A 5 -0.86 17.08 -12.79
N GLY A 6 -0.63 16.29 -13.85
CA GLY A 6 0.44 16.57 -14.80
C GLY A 6 1.77 15.89 -14.47
N LEU A 7 2.38 15.23 -15.45
CA LEU A 7 3.70 14.57 -15.28
C LEU A 7 4.84 15.56 -14.95
N LEU A 8 4.75 16.80 -15.43
CA LEU A 8 5.82 17.81 -15.33
C LEU A 8 5.44 19.02 -14.47
N ALA A 9 4.37 18.91 -13.67
CA ALA A 9 3.93 19.98 -12.77
C ALA A 9 4.96 20.19 -11.65
N VAL A 10 5.80 21.22 -11.79
CA VAL A 10 6.98 21.45 -10.93
C VAL A 10 6.60 21.54 -9.45
N ASP A 11 5.50 22.21 -9.14
CA ASP A 11 4.94 22.31 -7.79
C ASP A 11 4.59 20.93 -7.22
N LEU A 12 3.94 20.06 -7.99
CA LEU A 12 3.61 18.70 -7.55
C LEU A 12 4.84 17.80 -7.44
N LEU A 13 5.85 17.98 -8.30
CA LEU A 13 7.12 17.24 -8.19
C LEU A 13 7.90 17.65 -6.94
N LEU A 14 7.91 18.95 -6.60
CA LEU A 14 8.51 19.44 -5.36
C LEU A 14 7.79 18.87 -4.13
N VAL A 15 6.45 18.85 -4.16
CA VAL A 15 5.64 18.26 -3.10
C VAL A 15 5.85 16.74 -2.99
N ALA A 16 5.91 16.03 -4.11
CA ALA A 16 6.19 14.59 -4.13
C ALA A 16 7.58 14.25 -3.60
N PHE A 17 8.58 15.07 -3.94
CA PHE A 17 9.91 14.93 -3.36
C PHE A 17 9.88 15.15 -1.84
N ALA A 18 9.22 16.22 -1.38
CA ALA A 18 9.10 16.49 0.05
C ALA A 18 8.33 15.38 0.79
N GLY A 19 7.24 14.87 0.20
CA GLY A 19 6.44 13.77 0.75
C GLY A 19 7.24 12.49 0.90
N GLY A 20 8.00 12.12 -0.14
CA GLY A 20 8.89 10.95 -0.10
C GLY A 20 10.01 11.10 0.95
N ALA A 21 10.60 12.29 1.06
CA ALA A 21 11.61 12.59 2.08
C ALA A 21 11.03 12.54 3.50
N VAL A 22 9.84 13.09 3.71
CA VAL A 22 9.11 12.98 4.99
C VAL A 22 8.83 11.52 5.32
N GLY A 23 8.38 10.73 4.35
CA GLY A 23 8.15 9.30 4.52
C GLY A 23 9.41 8.55 5.00
N ALA A 24 10.56 8.82 4.39
CA ALA A 24 11.84 8.28 4.84
C ALA A 24 12.20 8.73 6.26
N ALA A 25 11.92 9.99 6.61
CA ALA A 25 12.23 10.53 7.93
C ALA A 25 11.44 9.85 9.05
N VAL A 26 10.14 9.60 8.83
CA VAL A 26 9.22 9.10 9.87
C VAL A 26 9.01 7.58 9.85
N GLY A 27 9.39 6.91 8.75
CA GLY A 27 9.15 5.48 8.56
C GLY A 27 7.88 5.21 7.74
N GLY A 28 7.85 4.06 7.07
CA GLY A 28 6.78 3.68 6.15
C GLY A 28 5.42 3.52 6.84
N TYR A 29 5.36 2.81 7.97
CA TYR A 29 4.08 2.60 8.67
C TYR A 29 3.50 3.91 9.22
N ALA A 30 4.35 4.80 9.73
CA ALA A 30 3.93 6.13 10.17
C ALA A 30 3.39 6.95 8.99
N ALA A 31 4.11 6.97 7.87
CA ALA A 31 3.70 7.70 6.66
C ALA A 31 2.35 7.22 6.11
N TYR A 32 2.15 5.90 5.97
CA TYR A 32 0.89 5.32 5.52
C TYR A 32 -0.22 5.56 6.56
N GLY A 33 0.08 5.44 7.85
CA GLY A 33 -0.88 5.74 8.93
C GLY A 33 -1.40 7.19 8.89
N LEU A 34 -0.49 8.16 8.71
CA LEU A 34 -0.85 9.57 8.53
C LEU A 34 -1.68 9.79 7.27
N ALA A 35 -1.33 9.12 6.16
CA ALA A 35 -2.13 9.13 4.95
C ALA A 35 -3.57 8.65 5.22
N GLY A 36 -3.72 7.54 5.93
CA GLY A 36 -5.03 6.99 6.33
C GLY A 36 -5.83 7.96 7.20
N LEU A 37 -5.18 8.65 8.14
CA LEU A 37 -5.84 9.63 9.01
C LEU A 37 -6.39 10.80 8.18
N VAL A 38 -5.56 11.33 7.27
CA VAL A 38 -5.95 12.42 6.37
C VAL A 38 -7.11 12.01 5.45
N ILE A 39 -7.09 10.78 4.93
CA ILE A 39 -8.20 10.22 4.13
C ILE A 39 -9.47 10.13 4.98
N THR A 40 -9.38 9.61 6.19
CA THR A 40 -10.53 9.47 7.10
C THR A 40 -11.19 10.82 7.36
N VAL A 41 -10.39 11.83 7.72
CA VAL A 41 -10.87 13.19 7.96
C VAL A 41 -11.46 13.79 6.69
N GLY A 42 -10.79 13.62 5.54
CA GLY A 42 -11.26 14.11 4.24
C GLY A 42 -12.61 13.52 3.84
N GLU A 43 -12.80 12.21 4.02
CA GLU A 43 -14.05 11.53 3.70
C GLU A 43 -15.19 11.88 4.69
N ILE A 44 -14.91 11.99 5.98
CA ILE A 44 -15.89 12.47 6.97
C ILE A 44 -16.33 13.90 6.62
N ALA A 45 -15.39 14.78 6.29
CA ALA A 45 -15.70 16.14 5.86
C ALA A 45 -16.57 16.13 4.61
N ARG A 46 -16.18 15.39 3.56
CA ARG A 46 -16.96 15.27 2.31
C ARG A 46 -18.40 14.79 2.56
N VAL A 47 -18.58 13.79 3.43
CA VAL A 47 -19.90 13.22 3.76
C VAL A 47 -20.75 14.21 4.57
N THR A 48 -20.15 15.03 5.43
CA THR A 48 -20.88 15.94 6.33
C THR A 48 -21.07 17.35 5.79
N SER A 49 -20.18 17.84 4.92
CA SER A 49 -20.22 19.21 4.38
C SER A 49 -20.77 19.31 2.96
N GLY A 50 -20.85 18.19 2.21
CA GLY A 50 -21.26 18.18 0.80
C GLY A 50 -20.30 18.88 -0.17
N ALA A 51 -19.20 19.47 0.32
CA ALA A 51 -18.17 20.15 -0.48
C ALA A 51 -16.80 19.82 0.11
N GLY A 52 -16.06 18.92 -0.54
CA GLY A 52 -14.69 18.58 -0.16
C GLY A 52 -13.69 19.48 -0.88
N GLY A 53 -13.11 20.47 -0.20
CA GLY A 53 -12.04 21.32 -0.75
C GLY A 53 -11.66 22.44 0.20
N THR A 54 -10.37 22.72 0.34
CA THR A 54 -9.87 23.86 1.16
C THR A 54 -9.69 25.10 0.28
N PRO A 55 -9.80 26.32 0.84
CA PRO A 55 -9.60 27.57 0.09
C PRO A 55 -8.21 27.73 -0.55
N LEU A 56 -7.23 26.89 -0.19
CA LEU A 56 -5.86 26.97 -0.69
C LEU A 56 -5.69 26.42 -2.12
N VAL A 57 -6.69 25.73 -2.66
CA VAL A 57 -6.63 25.02 -3.97
C VAL A 57 -7.77 25.46 -4.92
N ALA A 58 -8.48 26.53 -4.58
CA ALA A 58 -9.69 26.99 -5.27
C ALA A 58 -9.46 27.54 -6.71
N GLY A 59 -8.21 27.68 -7.16
CA GLY A 59 -7.86 28.25 -8.48
C GLY A 59 -7.80 27.26 -9.64
N SER A 60 -7.94 25.97 -9.39
CA SER A 60 -7.87 24.91 -10.40
C SER A 60 -9.10 24.01 -10.30
N THR A 61 -9.94 24.05 -11.33
CA THR A 61 -11.22 23.33 -11.41
C THR A 61 -11.07 21.82 -11.25
N ASP A 62 -9.91 21.25 -11.58
CA ASP A 62 -9.61 19.81 -11.45
C ASP A 62 -9.09 19.41 -10.05
N LEU A 63 -8.44 20.32 -9.32
CA LEU A 63 -7.91 20.02 -7.98
C LEU A 63 -8.91 20.35 -6.86
N GLY A 64 -9.87 21.25 -7.10
CA GLY A 64 -10.91 21.61 -6.12
C GLY A 64 -11.94 20.51 -5.84
N THR A 65 -12.09 19.54 -6.74
CA THR A 65 -13.06 18.42 -6.62
C THR A 65 -12.48 17.19 -5.92
N ALA A 66 -11.16 17.05 -5.88
CA ALA A 66 -10.46 15.91 -5.28
C ALA A 66 -10.43 15.94 -3.74
N GLY A 67 -10.59 17.12 -3.15
CA GLY A 67 -10.54 17.34 -1.70
C GLY A 67 -9.21 16.93 -1.05
N VAL A 68 -9.20 16.94 0.28
CA VAL A 68 -8.02 16.59 1.08
C VAL A 68 -7.64 15.12 0.92
N THR A 69 -8.62 14.23 0.70
CA THR A 69 -8.40 12.81 0.40
C THR A 69 -7.49 12.64 -0.83
N GLY A 70 -7.86 13.22 -1.98
CA GLY A 70 -7.14 13.00 -3.23
C GLY A 70 -5.83 13.77 -3.35
N LEU A 71 -5.73 14.95 -2.71
CA LEU A 71 -4.54 15.80 -2.82
C LEU A 71 -3.46 15.49 -1.79
N VAL A 72 -3.88 15.16 -0.56
CA VAL A 72 -2.95 15.00 0.56
C VAL A 72 -2.81 13.53 0.93
N GLY A 73 -3.91 12.87 1.30
CA GLY A 73 -3.88 11.52 1.84
C GLY A 73 -3.60 10.42 0.79
N TYR A 74 -4.11 10.57 -0.42
CA TYR A 74 -3.94 9.64 -1.53
C TYR A 74 -3.25 10.26 -2.75
N GLY A 75 -2.63 11.43 -2.55
CA GLY A 75 -2.03 12.27 -3.58
C GLY A 75 -0.52 12.49 -3.40
N PRO A 76 0.04 13.56 -3.98
CA PRO A 76 1.48 13.79 -4.00
C PRO A 76 2.12 14.08 -2.64
N VAL A 77 1.35 14.27 -1.56
CA VAL A 77 1.91 14.59 -0.23
C VAL A 77 2.19 13.31 0.58
N LEU A 78 1.13 12.64 1.03
CA LEU A 78 1.19 11.45 1.88
C LEU A 78 0.74 10.19 1.16
N GLY A 79 0.36 10.28 -0.12
CA GLY A 79 -0.10 9.13 -0.89
C GLY A 79 0.86 7.96 -0.76
N PRO A 80 0.38 6.72 -0.62
CA PRO A 80 1.24 5.55 -0.42
C PRO A 80 2.33 5.40 -1.49
N HIS A 81 2.01 5.73 -2.74
CA HIS A 81 2.95 5.75 -3.86
C HIS A 81 4.08 6.77 -3.70
N VAL A 82 3.90 7.82 -2.88
CA VAL A 82 4.92 8.85 -2.63
C VAL A 82 5.62 8.59 -1.29
N ALA A 83 4.91 8.76 -0.18
CA ALA A 83 5.54 8.80 1.14
C ALA A 83 5.94 7.40 1.62
N PHE A 84 5.03 6.42 1.54
CA PHE A 84 5.32 5.05 1.95
C PHE A 84 6.33 4.37 1.01
N ALA A 85 6.16 4.49 -0.31
CA ALA A 85 7.10 3.92 -1.26
C ALA A 85 8.49 4.58 -1.16
N GLY A 86 8.54 5.90 -0.94
CA GLY A 86 9.78 6.61 -0.62
C GLY A 86 10.46 6.08 0.64
N ALA A 87 9.69 5.83 1.71
CA ALA A 87 10.20 5.23 2.94
C ALA A 87 10.74 3.81 2.70
N ALA A 88 10.03 2.96 1.94
CA ALA A 88 10.48 1.61 1.60
C ALA A 88 11.76 1.60 0.75
N ALA A 89 11.90 2.54 -0.19
CA ALA A 89 13.14 2.76 -0.93
C ALA A 89 14.29 3.21 -0.02
N ALA A 90 14.02 4.13 0.89
CA ALA A 90 15.03 4.61 1.84
C ALA A 90 15.46 3.51 2.83
N ALA A 91 14.54 2.66 3.29
CA ALA A 91 14.85 1.48 4.11
C ALA A 91 15.72 0.48 3.34
N ALA A 92 15.41 0.21 2.06
CA ALA A 92 16.23 -0.64 1.20
C ALA A 92 17.65 -0.10 1.01
N TYR A 93 17.76 1.22 0.78
CA TYR A 93 19.04 1.92 0.73
C TYR A 93 19.83 1.82 2.04
N ALA A 94 19.17 2.10 3.18
CA ALA A 94 19.81 2.09 4.49
C ALA A 94 20.28 0.69 4.89
N GLY A 95 19.45 -0.33 4.66
CA GLY A 95 19.83 -1.74 4.85
C GLY A 95 21.01 -2.14 3.98
N ARG A 96 21.09 -1.66 2.72
CA ARG A 96 22.21 -1.98 1.82
C ARG A 96 23.51 -1.35 2.27
N LYS A 97 23.45 -0.20 2.92
CA LYS A 97 24.60 0.52 3.45
C LYS A 97 25.03 0.05 4.84
N GLY A 98 24.27 -0.83 5.49
CA GLY A 98 24.51 -1.21 6.89
C GLY A 98 24.31 -0.05 7.85
N HIS A 99 23.43 0.91 7.51
CA HIS A 99 23.15 2.09 8.33
C HIS A 99 22.07 1.85 9.40
N LEU A 100 21.52 0.63 9.44
CA LEU A 100 20.53 0.18 10.40
C LEU A 100 21.15 -0.99 11.16
N ASP A 101 21.14 -0.87 12.48
CA ASP A 101 21.52 -1.91 13.43
C ASP A 101 20.48 -1.84 14.54
N THR A 102 19.42 -2.62 14.40
CA THR A 102 18.28 -2.63 15.32
C THR A 102 17.98 -4.07 15.76
N ASP A 103 17.16 -4.23 16.80
CA ASP A 103 16.68 -5.54 17.24
C ASP A 103 15.59 -6.12 16.33
N PHE A 104 15.47 -5.64 15.09
CA PHE A 104 14.45 -6.08 14.15
C PHE A 104 14.72 -7.55 13.73
N PRO A 105 13.72 -8.44 13.81
CA PRO A 105 13.93 -9.87 13.64
C PRO A 105 14.26 -10.30 12.21
N TYR A 106 14.09 -9.40 11.23
CA TYR A 106 14.28 -9.66 9.80
C TYR A 106 15.36 -8.77 9.20
N HIS A 107 15.58 -8.87 7.90
CA HIS A 107 16.47 -7.93 7.21
C HIS A 107 16.05 -6.48 7.42
N GLU A 108 17.01 -5.61 7.76
CA GLU A 108 16.75 -4.20 8.02
C GLU A 108 16.11 -3.44 6.85
N ALA A 109 16.32 -3.89 5.61
CA ALA A 109 15.63 -3.30 4.45
C ALA A 109 14.11 -3.59 4.38
N LYS A 110 13.57 -4.40 5.32
CA LYS A 110 12.13 -4.58 5.53
C LYS A 110 11.57 -3.70 6.66
N HIS A 111 12.43 -3.02 7.42
CA HIS A 111 12.05 -2.39 8.68
C HIS A 111 11.30 -1.05 8.48
N LEU A 112 10.03 -1.13 8.10
CA LEU A 112 9.21 0.06 7.83
C LEU A 112 8.71 0.82 9.06
N ALA A 113 8.85 0.23 10.26
CA ALA A 113 8.55 0.91 11.51
C ALA A 113 9.67 1.89 11.93
N ALA A 114 10.91 1.65 11.49
CA ALA A 114 12.06 2.45 11.90
C ALA A 114 12.12 3.79 11.15
N PRO A 115 12.09 4.93 11.85
CA PRO A 115 12.36 6.22 11.24
C PRO A 115 13.85 6.34 10.88
N LEU A 116 14.15 6.75 9.65
CA LEU A 116 15.54 7.06 9.26
C LEU A 116 15.98 8.45 9.70
N GLY A 117 15.04 9.25 10.21
CA GLY A 117 15.29 10.58 10.76
C GLY A 117 15.83 11.55 9.73
N PRO A 118 16.62 12.56 10.15
CA PRO A 118 17.08 13.63 9.27
C PRO A 118 18.29 13.23 8.39
N ARG A 119 18.55 11.93 8.19
CA ARG A 119 19.74 11.46 7.45
C ARG A 119 19.68 11.91 5.98
N PRO A 120 20.59 12.77 5.49
CA PRO A 120 20.46 13.38 4.16
C PRO A 120 20.34 12.36 3.02
N GLY A 121 21.11 11.26 3.08
CA GLY A 121 21.03 10.21 2.07
C GLY A 121 19.68 9.48 2.04
N ALA A 122 19.08 9.24 3.22
CA ALA A 122 17.76 8.62 3.30
C ALA A 122 16.66 9.56 2.82
N LEU A 123 16.73 10.84 3.19
CA LEU A 123 15.79 11.87 2.72
C LEU A 123 15.85 12.04 1.20
N ALA A 124 17.05 12.07 0.63
CA ALA A 124 17.24 12.19 -0.81
C ALA A 124 16.68 10.97 -1.56
N VAL A 125 16.97 9.74 -1.10
CA VAL A 125 16.40 8.52 -1.69
C VAL A 125 14.88 8.52 -1.57
N GLY A 126 14.35 8.83 -0.39
CA GLY A 126 12.92 8.93 -0.15
C GLY A 126 12.26 9.93 -1.11
N GLY A 127 12.82 11.12 -1.25
CA GLY A 127 12.28 12.15 -2.14
C GLY A 127 12.34 11.76 -3.62
N VAL A 128 13.44 11.16 -4.10
CA VAL A 128 13.54 10.67 -5.48
C VAL A 128 12.48 9.60 -5.76
N PHE A 129 12.30 8.65 -4.84
CA PHE A 129 11.29 7.61 -4.99
C PHE A 129 9.86 8.14 -4.78
N GLY A 130 9.69 9.24 -4.05
CA GLY A 130 8.43 9.98 -3.98
C GLY A 130 8.02 10.57 -5.34
N VAL A 131 8.95 11.22 -6.03
CA VAL A 131 8.74 11.74 -7.40
C VAL A 131 8.45 10.62 -8.39
N LEU A 132 9.25 9.55 -8.34
CA LEU A 132 9.08 8.38 -9.20
C LEU A 132 7.70 7.74 -8.99
N GLY A 133 7.27 7.58 -7.75
CA GLY A 133 5.95 7.03 -7.47
C GLY A 133 4.82 7.92 -7.97
N TYR A 134 4.94 9.24 -7.80
CA TYR A 134 4.01 10.19 -8.43
C TYR A 134 3.94 9.97 -9.95
N TRP A 135 5.09 9.89 -10.65
CA TRP A 135 5.11 9.64 -12.09
C TRP A 135 4.47 8.32 -12.50
N LEU A 136 4.76 7.23 -11.79
CA LEU A 136 4.19 5.92 -12.08
C LEU A 136 2.66 5.93 -11.95
N ALA A 137 2.13 6.57 -10.90
CA ALA A 137 0.69 6.73 -10.71
C ALA A 137 0.06 7.59 -11.82
N GLN A 138 0.67 8.74 -12.15
CA GLN A 138 0.19 9.61 -13.23
C GLN A 138 0.24 8.93 -14.60
N LEU A 139 1.29 8.15 -14.88
CA LEU A 139 1.40 7.40 -16.12
C LEU A 139 0.31 6.32 -16.20
N SER A 140 0.07 5.60 -15.11
CA SER A 140 -1.00 4.60 -15.02
C SER A 140 -2.38 5.22 -15.26
N LEU A 141 -2.65 6.41 -14.72
CA LEU A 141 -3.88 7.17 -14.98
C LEU A 141 -4.01 7.56 -16.45
N ARG A 142 -2.95 8.15 -17.03
CA ARG A 142 -2.94 8.65 -18.43
C ARG A 142 -3.10 7.56 -19.46
N LEU A 143 -2.53 6.39 -19.18
CA LEU A 143 -2.67 5.21 -20.02
C LEU A 143 -4.01 4.48 -19.79
N GLY A 144 -4.82 4.91 -18.82
CA GLY A 144 -6.09 4.29 -18.49
C GLY A 144 -5.95 2.84 -18.03
N LEU A 145 -4.84 2.51 -17.36
CA LEU A 145 -4.55 1.13 -16.97
C LEU A 145 -5.59 0.63 -15.95
N PRO A 146 -6.08 -0.61 -16.11
CA PRO A 146 -7.27 -1.10 -15.42
C PRO A 146 -6.98 -1.59 -14.00
N TRP A 147 -6.41 -0.75 -13.15
CA TRP A 147 -6.13 -1.05 -11.74
C TRP A 147 -5.96 0.25 -10.95
N ASP A 148 -5.91 0.17 -9.63
CA ASP A 148 -5.59 1.32 -8.80
C ASP A 148 -4.17 1.85 -9.11
N PRO A 149 -4.02 3.10 -9.61
CA PRO A 149 -2.73 3.66 -10.00
C PRO A 149 -1.75 3.83 -8.85
N VAL A 150 -2.25 4.08 -7.63
CA VAL A 150 -1.43 4.31 -6.45
C VAL A 150 -0.83 3.00 -5.97
N ALA A 151 -1.64 1.95 -5.82
CA ALA A 151 -1.18 0.63 -5.45
C ALA A 151 -0.23 0.04 -6.52
N ALA A 152 -0.55 0.19 -7.82
CA ALA A 152 0.32 -0.24 -8.90
C ALA A 152 1.68 0.48 -8.85
N SER A 153 1.68 1.78 -8.56
CA SER A 153 2.90 2.54 -8.37
C SER A 153 3.71 2.07 -7.15
N VAL A 154 3.08 1.69 -6.03
CA VAL A 154 3.79 1.15 -4.87
C VAL A 154 4.51 -0.15 -5.25
N VAL A 155 3.82 -1.05 -5.94
CA VAL A 155 4.41 -2.33 -6.42
C VAL A 155 5.56 -2.08 -7.39
N ALA A 156 5.37 -1.24 -8.40
CA ALA A 156 6.41 -0.93 -9.39
C ALA A 156 7.63 -0.25 -8.75
N SER A 157 7.41 0.68 -7.82
CA SER A 157 8.46 1.32 -7.03
C SER A 157 9.24 0.31 -6.19
N ALA A 158 8.53 -0.68 -5.60
CA ALA A 158 9.13 -1.77 -4.82
C ALA A 158 9.90 -2.81 -5.68
N LEU A 159 9.64 -2.91 -6.98
CA LEU A 159 10.51 -3.67 -7.87
C LEU A 159 11.73 -2.84 -8.29
N LEU A 160 11.53 -1.54 -8.49
CA LEU A 160 12.58 -0.64 -8.93
C LEU A 160 13.65 -0.40 -7.85
N HIS A 161 13.29 -0.17 -6.58
CA HIS A 161 14.29 -0.04 -5.51
C HIS A 161 15.10 -1.34 -5.30
N ARG A 162 14.51 -2.52 -5.58
CA ARG A 162 15.23 -3.81 -5.55
C ARG A 162 16.29 -3.83 -6.64
N ALA A 163 15.91 -3.50 -7.87
CA ALA A 163 16.82 -3.42 -9.00
C ALA A 163 17.95 -2.38 -8.77
N VAL A 164 17.60 -1.17 -8.33
CA VAL A 164 18.55 -0.07 -8.10
C VAL A 164 19.56 -0.39 -7.00
N PHE A 165 19.12 -1.03 -5.91
CA PHE A 165 20.00 -1.34 -4.77
C PHE A 165 20.59 -2.75 -4.79
N GLY A 166 20.39 -3.50 -5.89
CA GLY A 166 21.01 -4.81 -6.10
C GLY A 166 20.47 -5.90 -5.18
N TYR A 167 19.16 -5.89 -4.94
CA TYR A 167 18.43 -6.97 -4.26
C TYR A 167 17.72 -7.88 -5.29
N PRO A 168 17.54 -9.17 -4.99
CA PRO A 168 16.73 -10.06 -5.84
C PRO A 168 15.29 -9.56 -5.99
N LEU A 169 14.74 -9.62 -7.21
CA LEU A 169 13.40 -9.12 -7.49
C LEU A 169 12.28 -9.96 -6.84
N LEU A 170 12.44 -11.29 -6.79
CA LEU A 170 11.46 -12.21 -6.19
C LEU A 170 11.93 -12.76 -4.83
N GLY A 171 13.14 -12.40 -4.40
CA GLY A 171 13.78 -13.05 -3.25
C GLY A 171 14.51 -14.34 -3.64
N ARG A 172 14.78 -15.18 -2.63
CA ARG A 172 15.39 -16.49 -2.83
C ARG A 172 14.32 -17.53 -3.13
N LEU A 173 14.63 -18.46 -4.02
CA LEU A 173 13.73 -19.52 -4.49
C LEU A 173 14.27 -20.91 -4.10
N ASP A 174 15.06 -20.96 -3.03
CA ASP A 174 15.70 -22.18 -2.50
C ASP A 174 14.77 -23.01 -1.60
N THR A 175 13.61 -22.47 -1.25
CA THR A 175 12.54 -23.13 -0.48
C THR A 175 11.21 -23.10 -1.24
N ASP A 176 10.24 -23.89 -0.78
CA ASP A 176 8.87 -23.77 -1.29
C ASP A 176 8.32 -22.38 -0.93
N LEU A 177 7.97 -21.60 -1.96
CA LEU A 177 7.50 -20.23 -1.82
C LEU A 177 6.27 -20.12 -0.91
N LEU A 178 5.40 -21.13 -0.92
CA LEU A 178 4.16 -21.09 -0.14
C LEU A 178 4.32 -21.65 1.26
N ASP A 179 5.44 -22.31 1.58
CA ASP A 179 5.67 -22.93 2.87
C ASP A 179 6.22 -21.95 3.89
N MET A 180 5.43 -21.71 4.95
CA MET A 180 5.79 -20.85 6.07
C MET A 180 6.25 -21.64 7.31
N SER A 181 6.27 -22.99 7.26
CA SER A 181 6.69 -23.80 8.40
C SER A 181 8.12 -23.50 8.88
N PRO A 182 9.11 -23.15 8.02
CA PRO A 182 10.45 -22.83 8.51
C PRO A 182 10.47 -21.66 9.50
N TYR A 183 9.62 -20.65 9.30
CA TYR A 183 9.49 -19.56 10.27
C TYR A 183 8.92 -20.04 11.61
N ARG A 184 7.88 -20.89 11.57
CA ARG A 184 7.22 -21.43 12.76
C ARG A 184 8.15 -22.35 13.55
N ASP A 185 8.95 -23.14 12.85
CA ASP A 185 9.86 -24.12 13.43
C ASP A 185 11.16 -23.44 13.93
N GLY A 186 11.36 -22.16 13.57
CA GLY A 186 12.47 -21.34 14.06
C GLY A 186 13.74 -21.47 13.23
N ASP A 187 13.63 -21.97 12.00
CA ASP A 187 14.76 -22.26 11.13
C ASP A 187 15.51 -20.98 10.75
N ARG A 188 16.81 -21.01 11.02
CA ARG A 188 17.73 -19.90 10.74
C ARG A 188 18.79 -20.29 9.73
N ARG A 189 19.21 -19.30 8.94
CA ARG A 189 20.24 -19.44 7.93
C ARG A 189 21.58 -19.70 8.62
N MET A 190 22.23 -20.77 8.22
CA MET A 190 23.60 -21.08 8.63
C MET A 190 24.57 -20.12 7.92
N ALA A 191 25.70 -19.80 8.56
CA ALA A 191 26.79 -19.14 7.87
C ALA A 191 27.29 -20.04 6.73
N ALA A 192 27.38 -19.53 5.51
CA ALA A 192 28.04 -20.24 4.43
C ALA A 192 29.55 -19.99 4.51
N ASP A 193 30.36 -21.02 4.21
CA ASP A 193 31.81 -20.88 4.10
C ASP A 193 32.16 -20.09 2.82
N GLY A 194 32.62 -18.85 2.98
CA GLY A 194 33.09 -18.00 1.88
C GLY A 194 32.66 -16.53 1.98
N ASP A 195 33.63 -15.64 1.77
CA ASP A 195 33.56 -14.19 1.94
C ASP A 195 32.31 -13.53 1.32
N GLY A 196 31.35 -13.18 2.18
CA GLY A 196 30.12 -12.46 1.82
C GLY A 196 28.87 -12.89 2.61
N ALA A 197 28.91 -14.06 3.26
CA ALA A 197 27.76 -14.67 3.91
C ALA A 197 27.48 -14.21 5.37
N GLN A 198 28.36 -13.38 5.96
CA GLN A 198 28.19 -12.95 7.36
C GLN A 198 26.93 -12.12 7.60
N SER A 199 26.42 -11.37 6.61
CA SER A 199 25.22 -10.53 6.79
C SER A 199 23.90 -11.30 6.78
N LEU A 200 23.92 -12.60 6.45
CA LEU A 200 22.74 -13.45 6.34
C LEU A 200 22.65 -14.52 7.44
N ALA A 201 23.76 -14.82 8.10
CA ALA A 201 23.83 -15.83 9.16
C ALA A 201 22.96 -15.44 10.35
N GLY A 202 22.19 -16.39 10.88
CA GLY A 202 21.32 -16.17 12.04
C GLY A 202 19.95 -15.53 11.72
N ARG A 203 19.70 -15.07 10.49
CA ARG A 203 18.37 -14.63 10.03
C ARG A 203 17.44 -15.82 9.82
N TYR A 204 16.13 -15.61 9.91
CA TYR A 204 15.16 -16.63 9.53
C TYR A 204 15.32 -17.04 8.06
N VAL A 205 15.06 -18.32 7.76
CA VAL A 205 15.00 -18.80 6.37
C VAL A 205 13.90 -18.08 5.61
N VAL A 206 12.71 -18.01 6.23
CA VAL A 206 11.50 -17.33 5.75
C VAL A 206 11.12 -16.23 6.72
N GLU A 207 10.81 -15.02 6.23
CA GLU A 207 10.51 -13.85 7.05
C GLU A 207 9.11 -13.29 6.73
N PRO A 208 8.02 -13.87 7.30
CA PRO A 208 6.65 -13.45 7.01
C PRO A 208 6.40 -11.99 7.41
N TRP A 209 5.65 -11.25 6.59
CA TRP A 209 5.38 -9.83 6.85
C TRP A 209 4.65 -9.59 8.17
N LEU A 210 3.52 -10.26 8.38
CA LEU A 210 2.74 -10.23 9.62
C LEU A 210 2.55 -11.66 10.10
N PRO A 211 3.48 -12.22 10.89
CA PRO A 211 3.45 -13.63 11.27
C PRO A 211 2.17 -14.01 12.02
N TYR A 212 1.59 -13.08 12.79
CA TYR A 212 0.32 -13.24 13.51
C TYR A 212 -0.94 -13.10 12.63
N GLN A 213 -0.77 -12.72 11.35
CA GLN A 213 -1.84 -12.52 10.36
C GLN A 213 -1.44 -13.16 9.01
N SER A 214 -0.94 -14.40 9.05
CA SER A 214 -0.43 -15.11 7.85
C SER A 214 -1.10 -16.46 7.57
N GLU A 215 -2.02 -16.91 8.44
CA GLU A 215 -2.78 -18.13 8.18
C GLU A 215 -3.93 -17.87 7.21
N TRP A 216 -4.08 -18.74 6.20
CA TRP A 216 -5.11 -18.62 5.16
C TRP A 216 -6.54 -18.45 5.72
N LEU A 217 -6.90 -19.25 6.73
CA LEU A 217 -8.21 -19.14 7.37
C LEU A 217 -8.36 -17.81 8.11
N SER A 218 -7.33 -17.40 8.85
CA SER A 218 -7.32 -16.14 9.61
C SER A 218 -7.46 -14.93 8.70
N VAL A 219 -6.71 -14.86 7.60
CA VAL A 219 -6.83 -13.75 6.62
C VAL A 219 -8.14 -13.79 5.85
N GLY A 220 -8.70 -14.98 5.58
CA GLY A 220 -10.00 -15.13 4.93
C GLY A 220 -11.15 -14.65 5.82
N VAL A 221 -11.18 -15.05 7.09
CA VAL A 221 -12.18 -14.59 8.06
C VAL A 221 -12.05 -13.10 8.33
N LEU A 222 -10.82 -12.61 8.54
CA LEU A 222 -10.56 -11.18 8.72
C LEU A 222 -11.00 -10.37 7.48
N GLY A 223 -10.71 -10.88 6.28
CA GLY A 223 -11.16 -10.32 5.01
C GLY A 223 -12.68 -10.23 4.91
N LEU A 224 -13.41 -11.26 5.33
CA LEU A 224 -14.88 -11.23 5.37
C LEU A 224 -15.40 -10.14 6.32
N VAL A 225 -14.88 -10.10 7.55
CA VAL A 225 -15.30 -9.13 8.58
C VAL A 225 -15.04 -7.70 8.11
N VAL A 226 -13.82 -7.43 7.61
CA VAL A 226 -13.43 -6.11 7.12
C VAL A 226 -14.18 -5.76 5.85
N GLY A 227 -14.43 -6.73 4.97
CA GLY A 227 -15.17 -6.52 3.73
C GLY A 227 -16.63 -6.15 3.98
N VAL A 228 -17.30 -6.81 4.93
CA VAL A 228 -18.66 -6.45 5.37
C VAL A 228 -18.67 -5.06 6.00
N PHE A 229 -17.72 -4.77 6.89
CA PHE A 229 -17.57 -3.44 7.50
C PHE A 229 -17.35 -2.34 6.44
N GLY A 230 -16.44 -2.57 5.51
CA GLY A 230 -16.10 -1.63 4.44
C GLY A 230 -17.23 -1.43 3.45
N GLY A 231 -17.88 -2.52 3.03
CA GLY A 231 -19.07 -2.48 2.18
C GLY A 231 -20.22 -1.72 2.84
N PHE A 232 -20.46 -1.93 4.14
CA PHE A 232 -21.49 -1.19 4.88
C PHE A 232 -21.19 0.31 4.92
N LEU A 233 -19.97 0.71 5.29
CA LEU A 233 -19.59 2.12 5.31
C LEU A 233 -19.71 2.76 3.92
N ALA A 234 -19.30 2.04 2.87
CA ALA A 234 -19.41 2.53 1.51
C ALA A 234 -20.88 2.75 1.11
N VAL A 235 -21.76 1.78 1.33
CA VAL A 235 -23.20 1.90 1.05
C VAL A 235 -23.84 3.02 1.88
N ALA A 236 -23.48 3.16 3.15
CA ALA A 236 -24.06 4.15 4.05
C ALA A 236 -23.62 5.59 3.74
N THR A 237 -22.41 5.78 3.20
CA THR A 237 -21.79 7.11 3.04
C THR A 237 -21.51 7.52 1.59
N GLY A 238 -21.64 6.59 0.65
CA GLY A 238 -21.16 6.74 -0.72
C GLY A 238 -19.64 6.89 -0.83
N SER A 239 -18.87 6.55 0.22
CA SER A 239 -17.40 6.61 0.23
C SER A 239 -16.77 5.23 0.19
N TYR A 240 -16.11 4.87 -0.91
CA TYR A 240 -15.26 3.68 -0.92
C TYR A 240 -13.90 3.88 -0.22
N PHE A 241 -13.52 5.13 0.13
CA PHE A 241 -12.27 5.44 0.83
C PHE A 241 -12.41 5.52 2.35
N LEU A 242 -13.60 5.73 2.90
CA LEU A 242 -13.74 5.95 4.35
C LEU A 242 -13.25 4.76 5.17
N ALA A 243 -13.68 3.54 4.82
CA ALA A 243 -13.22 2.33 5.49
C ALA A 243 -11.72 2.08 5.27
N PHE A 244 -11.22 2.37 4.06
CA PHE A 244 -9.79 2.30 3.75
C PHE A 244 -8.97 3.25 4.62
N GLY A 245 -9.38 4.51 4.77
CA GLY A 245 -8.72 5.50 5.60
C GLY A 245 -8.67 5.06 7.07
N ILE A 246 -9.80 4.58 7.61
CA ILE A 246 -9.88 4.10 9.00
C ILE A 246 -8.91 2.94 9.20
N ALA A 247 -8.94 1.95 8.30
CA ALA A 247 -8.04 0.79 8.37
C ALA A 247 -6.57 1.17 8.19
N ALA A 248 -6.26 2.12 7.30
CA ALA A 248 -4.90 2.60 7.05
C ALA A 248 -4.35 3.40 8.23
N THR A 249 -5.19 4.20 8.90
CA THR A 249 -4.84 4.92 10.14
C THR A 249 -4.31 3.95 11.21
N GLY A 250 -4.80 2.71 11.21
CA GLY A 250 -4.36 1.66 12.11
C GLY A 250 -2.84 1.37 12.07
N LEU A 251 -2.13 1.67 10.97
CA LEU A 251 -0.68 1.50 10.91
C LEU A 251 0.09 2.41 11.89
N LEU A 252 -0.54 3.46 12.42
CA LEU A 252 0.00 4.25 13.52
C LEU A 252 0.15 3.42 14.80
N PHE A 253 -0.71 2.42 15.03
CA PHE A 253 -0.58 1.52 16.19
C PHE A 253 0.65 0.62 16.05
N LEU A 254 0.97 0.13 14.86
CA LEU A 254 2.22 -0.59 14.60
C LEU A 254 3.45 0.31 14.84
N THR A 255 3.36 1.57 14.44
CA THR A 255 4.42 2.57 14.72
C THR A 255 4.59 2.82 16.22
N ALA A 256 3.48 2.81 16.97
CA ALA A 256 3.47 2.97 18.42
C ALA A 256 3.90 1.70 19.20
N GLY A 257 4.29 0.63 18.50
CA GLY A 257 4.71 -0.62 19.14
C GLY A 257 3.56 -1.46 19.69
N VAL A 258 2.32 -1.26 19.20
CA VAL A 258 1.20 -2.14 19.55
C VAL A 258 1.36 -3.45 18.82
N ASP A 259 1.72 -4.48 19.57
CA ASP A 259 1.91 -5.83 19.06
C ASP A 259 0.62 -6.39 18.44
N ARG A 260 0.79 -7.13 17.35
CA ARG A 260 -0.27 -7.91 16.70
C ARG A 260 -1.47 -7.09 16.19
N PHE A 261 -1.28 -5.79 15.93
CA PHE A 261 -2.32 -4.97 15.31
C PHE A 261 -2.58 -5.42 13.85
N PRO A 262 -3.84 -5.68 13.45
CA PRO A 262 -4.13 -6.20 12.11
C PRO A 262 -4.01 -5.12 11.03
N VAL A 263 -3.48 -5.48 9.86
CA VAL A 263 -3.40 -4.59 8.71
C VAL A 263 -4.42 -5.00 7.66
N THR A 264 -5.41 -4.13 7.43
CA THR A 264 -6.65 -4.52 6.73
C THR A 264 -7.10 -3.53 5.64
N HIS A 265 -6.35 -2.46 5.38
CA HIS A 265 -6.75 -1.44 4.42
C HIS A 265 -6.93 -1.98 2.99
N HIS A 266 -6.12 -2.96 2.58
CA HIS A 266 -6.27 -3.65 1.29
C HIS A 266 -7.53 -4.50 1.21
N MET A 267 -8.12 -4.93 2.33
CA MET A 267 -9.41 -5.61 2.36
C MET A 267 -10.56 -4.59 2.26
N ALA A 268 -10.41 -3.44 2.93
CA ALA A 268 -11.44 -2.40 3.01
C ALA A 268 -11.67 -1.64 1.69
N LEU A 269 -10.60 -1.26 0.97
CA LEU A 269 -10.72 -0.47 -0.26
C LEU A 269 -11.50 -1.19 -1.38
N PRO A 270 -11.08 -2.38 -1.85
CA PRO A 270 -11.81 -3.10 -2.90
C PRO A 270 -13.21 -3.52 -2.44
N ALA A 271 -13.42 -3.80 -1.15
CA ALA A 271 -14.75 -4.07 -0.61
C ALA A 271 -15.70 -2.86 -0.77
N GLY A 272 -15.23 -1.66 -0.45
CA GLY A 272 -16.01 -0.44 -0.63
C GLY A 272 -16.29 -0.14 -2.11
N ILE A 273 -15.30 -0.32 -2.98
CA ILE A 273 -15.46 -0.14 -4.44
C ILE A 273 -16.50 -1.12 -4.98
N ALA A 274 -16.37 -2.41 -4.69
CA ALA A 274 -17.26 -3.45 -5.20
C ALA A 274 -18.70 -3.30 -4.67
N ALA A 275 -18.87 -2.88 -3.41
CA ALA A 275 -20.20 -2.62 -2.84
C ALA A 275 -20.93 -1.48 -3.56
N LEU A 276 -20.20 -0.42 -3.97
CA LEU A 276 -20.77 0.71 -4.71
C LEU A 276 -20.89 0.46 -6.21
N ALA A 277 -20.30 -0.62 -6.72
CA ALA A 277 -20.33 -0.97 -8.14
C ALA A 277 -21.65 -1.63 -8.60
N LEU A 278 -22.63 -1.76 -7.71
CA LEU A 278 -23.91 -2.42 -7.96
C LEU A 278 -25.10 -1.48 -7.67
N PRO A 279 -25.32 -0.44 -8.48
CA PRO A 279 -26.29 0.64 -8.16
C PRO A 279 -27.75 0.17 -8.09
N SER A 280 -28.10 -0.96 -8.70
CA SER A 280 -29.45 -1.55 -8.65
C SER A 280 -29.62 -2.62 -7.56
N ALA A 281 -28.56 -2.99 -6.84
CA ALA A 281 -28.63 -4.01 -5.79
C ALA A 281 -29.15 -3.42 -4.47
N GLY A 282 -29.89 -4.23 -3.71
CA GLY A 282 -30.27 -3.86 -2.35
C GLY A 282 -29.04 -3.79 -1.41
N PRO A 283 -29.08 -2.99 -0.32
CA PRO A 283 -27.94 -2.78 0.58
C PRO A 283 -27.31 -4.08 1.10
N THR A 284 -28.12 -5.08 1.44
CA THR A 284 -27.62 -6.38 1.90
C THR A 284 -26.74 -7.08 0.86
N VAL A 285 -27.15 -7.07 -0.41
CA VAL A 285 -26.38 -7.69 -1.50
C VAL A 285 -25.08 -6.93 -1.72
N ALA A 286 -25.14 -5.60 -1.79
CA ALA A 286 -23.95 -4.75 -1.93
C ALA A 286 -22.91 -5.00 -0.83
N VAL A 287 -23.35 -5.09 0.43
CA VAL A 287 -22.47 -5.38 1.58
C VAL A 287 -21.87 -6.79 1.50
N LEU A 288 -22.65 -7.79 1.08
CA LEU A 288 -22.13 -9.15 0.89
C LEU A 288 -21.10 -9.24 -0.23
N VAL A 289 -21.28 -8.49 -1.32
CA VAL A 289 -20.26 -8.36 -2.37
C VAL A 289 -19.00 -7.67 -1.84
N GLY A 290 -19.14 -6.64 -1.00
CA GLY A 290 -18.02 -6.06 -0.27
C GLY A 290 -17.29 -7.10 0.60
N GLY A 291 -18.04 -7.94 1.31
CA GLY A 291 -17.51 -9.09 2.06
C GLY A 291 -16.68 -10.04 1.19
N ALA A 292 -17.19 -10.42 0.02
CA ALA A 292 -16.48 -11.29 -0.92
C ALA A 292 -15.17 -10.67 -1.43
N PHE A 293 -15.17 -9.37 -1.76
CA PHE A 293 -13.95 -8.67 -2.18
C PHE A 293 -12.95 -8.49 -1.04
N GLY A 294 -13.42 -8.35 0.20
CA GLY A 294 -12.55 -8.35 1.39
C GLY A 294 -11.86 -9.70 1.60
N VAL A 295 -12.58 -10.82 1.45
CA VAL A 295 -12.00 -12.18 1.47
C VAL A 295 -10.95 -12.32 0.37
N LEU A 296 -11.30 -11.96 -0.87
CA LEU A 296 -10.40 -12.06 -2.02
C LEU A 296 -9.12 -11.26 -1.77
N ALA A 297 -9.24 -10.01 -1.32
CA ALA A 297 -8.09 -9.16 -1.01
C ALA A 297 -7.20 -9.75 0.09
N GLY A 298 -7.79 -10.31 1.14
CA GLY A 298 -7.04 -10.97 2.22
C GLY A 298 -6.24 -12.17 1.73
N LEU A 299 -6.85 -13.02 0.90
CA LEU A 299 -6.19 -14.20 0.32
C LEU A 299 -5.11 -13.80 -0.69
N VAL A 300 -5.37 -12.81 -1.55
CA VAL A 300 -4.35 -12.32 -2.50
C VAL A 300 -3.19 -11.65 -1.77
N GLY A 301 -3.46 -10.90 -0.69
CA GLY A 301 -2.42 -10.31 0.16
C GLY A 301 -1.52 -11.37 0.79
N GLU A 302 -2.11 -12.47 1.26
CA GLU A 302 -1.35 -13.61 1.79
C GLU A 302 -0.57 -14.34 0.70
N LEU A 303 -1.13 -14.52 -0.50
CA LEU A 303 -0.37 -15.06 -1.63
C LEU A 303 0.82 -14.15 -2.00
N ALA A 304 0.59 -12.84 -2.06
CA ALA A 304 1.61 -11.87 -2.38
C ALA A 304 2.73 -11.82 -1.32
N GLN A 305 2.39 -11.95 -0.03
CA GLN A 305 3.42 -11.96 1.02
C GLN A 305 4.31 -13.20 0.88
N ARG A 306 3.72 -14.38 0.62
CA ARG A 306 4.49 -15.61 0.41
C ARG A 306 5.41 -15.53 -0.81
N VAL A 307 4.91 -15.02 -1.92
CA VAL A 307 5.64 -15.05 -3.20
C VAL A 307 6.64 -13.89 -3.36
N LEU A 308 6.34 -12.72 -2.81
CA LEU A 308 7.08 -11.48 -3.11
C LEU A 308 7.77 -10.84 -1.91
N TYR A 309 7.42 -11.23 -0.68
CA TYR A 309 7.95 -10.64 0.55
C TYR A 309 8.77 -11.61 1.39
N ALA A 310 8.20 -12.78 1.71
CA ALA A 310 8.69 -13.66 2.77
C ALA A 310 10.12 -14.15 2.52
N HIS A 311 10.46 -14.39 1.25
CA HIS A 311 11.77 -14.89 0.81
C HIS A 311 12.68 -13.79 0.27
N ALA A 312 12.22 -12.53 0.24
CA ALA A 312 12.99 -11.38 -0.21
C ALA A 312 13.69 -10.66 0.96
N ASP A 313 14.60 -9.74 0.66
CA ASP A 313 15.34 -8.97 1.67
C ASP A 313 14.78 -7.55 1.90
N THR A 314 13.85 -7.11 1.07
CA THR A 314 13.29 -5.75 1.12
C THR A 314 11.77 -5.78 1.19
N HIS A 315 11.17 -4.69 1.66
CA HIS A 315 9.73 -4.56 1.74
C HIS A 315 9.11 -4.36 0.34
N LEU A 316 8.42 -5.38 -0.17
CA LEU A 316 7.45 -5.24 -1.26
C LEU A 316 6.08 -5.48 -0.66
N ASP A 317 5.23 -4.46 -0.70
CA ASP A 317 3.99 -4.37 0.06
C ASP A 317 2.92 -5.36 -0.45
N PRO A 318 2.61 -6.43 0.29
CA PRO A 318 1.56 -7.37 -0.10
C PRO A 318 0.15 -6.74 -0.21
N PRO A 319 -0.24 -5.79 0.67
CA PRO A 319 -1.48 -5.01 0.52
C PRO A 319 -1.62 -4.30 -0.84
N ALA A 320 -0.59 -3.64 -1.34
CA ALA A 320 -0.63 -2.99 -2.64
C ALA A 320 -0.86 -4.00 -3.78
N VAL A 321 -0.22 -5.17 -3.74
CA VAL A 321 -0.46 -6.24 -4.73
C VAL A 321 -1.92 -6.70 -4.67
N ALA A 322 -2.47 -6.89 -3.46
CA ALA A 322 -3.87 -7.25 -3.29
C ALA A 322 -4.84 -6.21 -3.87
N ILE A 323 -4.57 -4.91 -3.64
CA ILE A 323 -5.37 -3.83 -4.21
C ILE A 323 -5.28 -3.85 -5.74
N VAL A 324 -4.08 -3.98 -6.33
CA VAL A 324 -3.91 -4.03 -7.80
C VAL A 324 -4.73 -5.17 -8.41
N VAL A 325 -4.62 -6.39 -7.87
CA VAL A 325 -5.33 -7.56 -8.40
C VAL A 325 -6.85 -7.43 -8.24
N THR A 326 -7.31 -6.97 -7.08
CA THR A 326 -8.75 -6.83 -6.83
C THR A 326 -9.38 -5.69 -7.61
N THR A 327 -8.67 -4.58 -7.80
CA THR A 327 -9.15 -3.46 -8.64
C THR A 327 -9.08 -3.77 -10.13
N LEU A 328 -8.13 -4.61 -10.57
CA LEU A 328 -8.15 -5.21 -11.89
C LEU A 328 -9.40 -6.06 -12.11
N LEU A 329 -9.76 -6.90 -11.13
CA LEU A 329 -11.01 -7.67 -11.21
C LEU A 329 -12.24 -6.75 -11.27
N VAL A 330 -12.27 -5.68 -10.47
CA VAL A 330 -13.35 -4.66 -10.55
C VAL A 330 -13.46 -4.08 -11.96
N ALA A 331 -12.35 -3.67 -12.56
CA ALA A 331 -12.31 -3.11 -13.91
C ALA A 331 -12.80 -4.12 -14.97
N LEU A 332 -12.39 -5.39 -14.85
CA LEU A 332 -12.85 -6.46 -15.74
C LEU A 332 -14.35 -6.75 -15.60
N LEU A 333 -14.89 -6.72 -14.37
CA LEU A 333 -16.32 -6.89 -14.12
C LEU A 333 -17.16 -5.72 -14.66
N ASP A 334 -16.62 -4.50 -14.60
CA ASP A 334 -17.23 -3.30 -15.19
C ASP A 334 -17.31 -3.42 -16.72
N LEU A 335 -16.20 -3.81 -17.36
CA LEU A 335 -16.16 -4.08 -18.81
C LEU A 335 -17.09 -5.22 -19.25
N ALA A 336 -17.28 -6.22 -18.39
CA ALA A 336 -18.21 -7.32 -18.63
C ALA A 336 -19.69 -6.93 -18.38
N GLY A 337 -19.96 -5.70 -17.92
CA GLY A 337 -21.31 -5.22 -17.58
C GLY A 337 -21.90 -5.82 -16.30
N VAL A 338 -21.08 -6.47 -15.48
CA VAL A 338 -21.48 -7.01 -14.16
C VAL A 338 -21.48 -5.88 -13.13
N PHE A 339 -20.47 -5.01 -13.19
CA PHE A 339 -20.31 -3.84 -12.33
C PHE A 339 -20.58 -2.54 -13.11
N GLN A 340 -20.85 -1.47 -12.37
CA GLN A 340 -20.89 -0.09 -12.84
C GLN A 340 -20.12 0.78 -11.85
N GLN A 341 -18.91 1.20 -12.20
CA GLN A 341 -18.00 1.86 -11.25
C GLN A 341 -17.27 3.06 -11.86
N THR A 342 -16.75 3.93 -11.00
CA THR A 342 -15.95 5.11 -11.39
C THR A 342 -14.65 5.23 -10.60
N ALA A 343 -14.31 4.22 -9.81
CA ALA A 343 -13.17 4.24 -8.90
C ALA A 343 -11.85 3.88 -9.60
N VAL A 344 -11.90 3.04 -10.63
CA VAL A 344 -10.76 2.47 -11.35
C VAL A 344 -10.90 2.77 -12.85
N PRO A 345 -9.82 3.16 -13.56
CA PRO A 345 -9.88 3.33 -15.01
C PRO A 345 -10.26 2.04 -15.75
N THR A 346 -10.95 2.13 -16.88
CA THR A 346 -11.29 0.98 -17.75
C THR A 346 -10.96 1.22 -19.22
N ILE A 347 -10.49 2.43 -19.58
CA ILE A 347 -10.31 2.90 -20.95
C ILE A 347 -9.14 2.19 -21.68
N GLY A 348 -8.15 1.66 -20.97
CA GLY A 348 -7.00 0.96 -21.57
C GLY A 348 -7.28 -0.45 -22.11
N LEU A 349 -8.51 -0.95 -22.01
CA LEU A 349 -8.92 -2.30 -22.45
C LEU A 349 -9.99 -2.28 -23.57
N VAL A 350 -10.38 -1.10 -24.05
CA VAL A 350 -11.42 -0.90 -25.08
C VAL A 350 -10.81 -0.45 -26.40
#